data_AF-A0A956N0H4-F1
#
_entry.id   AF-A0A956N0H4-F1
#
_cell.length_a   1.000
_cell.length_b   1.000
_cell.length_c   1.000
_cell.angle_alpha   90.00
_cell.angle_beta   90.00
_cell.angle_gamma   90.00
#
_symmetry.space_group_name_H-M   'P 1'
#
loop_
_entity.id
_entity.type
_entity.pdbx_description
1 polymer ?
#
loop_
_entity_poly.entity_id
_entity_poly.type
_entity_poly.pdbx_seq_one_letter_code
_entity_poly.pdbx_strand_id
1 'polypeptide(L)'
;MNYEDGKMVIHIGGAKGGKDLASDRFIYNLKKFPQRITNRLILENDDKTFNAEEVLKICKQTKLPMVLDVHHHNCNSCEEDIKSLLPKVFSTWEEEKLPPKIHFSSPREFENDRKHADFIDAKKFLEFIYKAKESVNKDFDVMLEAKKKDITLNTLVKDLKHITKDIKFIDNSTFEI
;
A
#
# COMPACT_ATOMS: atom_id res chain seq x y z
N MET A 1 8.68 -20.74 -11.62
CA MET A 1 7.92 -19.55 -12.07
C MET A 1 8.93 -18.55 -12.62
N ASN A 2 8.92 -18.31 -13.94
CA ASN A 2 9.75 -17.29 -14.59
C ASN A 2 9.01 -15.96 -14.56
N TYR A 3 8.82 -15.38 -13.37
CA TYR A 3 8.20 -14.06 -13.22
C TYR A 3 9.28 -13.07 -12.79
N GLU A 4 9.96 -12.48 -13.77
CA GLU A 4 11.17 -11.70 -13.52
C GLU A 4 10.90 -10.40 -12.76
N ASP A 5 9.79 -9.74 -13.10
CA ASP A 5 9.36 -8.46 -12.54
C ASP A 5 8.58 -8.60 -11.20
N GLY A 6 8.42 -9.82 -10.69
CA GLY A 6 7.75 -10.07 -9.42
C GLY A 6 8.36 -9.34 -8.25
N LYS A 7 7.51 -8.69 -7.45
CA LYS A 7 7.91 -7.99 -6.22
C LYS A 7 7.54 -8.79 -4.96
N MET A 8 8.30 -8.58 -3.90
CA MET A 8 8.16 -9.18 -2.58
C MET A 8 7.93 -8.07 -1.58
N VAL A 9 6.70 -8.00 -1.05
CA VAL A 9 6.32 -7.02 -0.03
C VAL A 9 6.77 -7.51 1.33
N ILE A 10 7.45 -6.66 2.10
CA ILE A 10 7.78 -6.91 3.50
C ILE A 10 7.59 -5.66 4.36
N HIS A 11 7.26 -5.86 5.63
CA HIS A 11 7.40 -4.81 6.64
C HIS A 11 8.86 -4.69 7.10
N ILE A 12 9.19 -3.59 7.78
CA ILE A 12 10.52 -3.35 8.38
C ILE A 12 10.83 -4.35 9.51
N GLY A 13 9.80 -4.77 10.25
CA GLY A 13 9.90 -5.67 11.40
C GLY A 13 9.78 -4.94 12.74
N GLY A 14 10.38 -5.50 13.80
CA GLY A 14 10.21 -4.97 15.16
C GLY A 14 11.18 -3.84 15.53
N ALA A 15 10.75 -2.95 16.43
CA ALA A 15 11.54 -1.80 16.93
C ALA A 15 12.45 -2.15 18.14
N LYS A 16 13.07 -3.33 18.17
CA LYS A 16 13.93 -3.74 19.29
C LYS A 16 15.09 -2.74 19.47
N GLY A 17 15.21 -2.16 20.66
CA GLY A 17 16.21 -1.12 20.94
C GLY A 17 15.87 0.26 20.38
N GLY A 18 14.63 0.50 19.97
CA GLY A 18 14.18 1.77 19.37
C GLY A 18 14.09 1.70 17.84
N LYS A 19 13.26 2.57 17.26
CA LYS A 19 13.00 2.60 15.82
C LYS A 19 14.23 2.99 15.00
N ASP A 20 15.06 3.91 15.50
CA ASP A 20 16.29 4.32 14.82
C ASP A 20 17.27 3.15 14.68
N LEU A 21 17.63 2.50 15.79
CA LEU A 21 18.51 1.32 15.76
C LEU A 21 17.93 0.15 14.97
N ALA A 22 16.60 0.00 14.95
CA ALA A 22 15.94 -1.01 14.13
C ALA A 22 16.03 -0.70 12.63
N SER A 23 15.86 0.56 12.25
CA SER A 23 16.01 1.03 10.87
C SER A 23 17.44 0.85 10.36
N ASP A 24 18.43 1.21 11.18
CA ASP A 24 19.85 1.03 10.87
C ASP A 24 20.20 -0.45 10.65
N ARG A 25 19.68 -1.35 11.50
CA ARG A 25 19.87 -2.79 11.34
C ARG A 25 19.22 -3.31 10.06
N PHE A 26 18.01 -2.85 9.73
CA PHE A 26 17.34 -3.23 8.50
C PHE A 26 18.18 -2.84 7.28
N ILE A 27 18.60 -1.58 7.21
CA ILE A 27 19.40 -1.04 6.09
C ILE A 27 20.76 -1.74 6.00
N TYR A 28 21.42 -1.98 7.14
CA TYR A 28 22.70 -2.69 7.20
C TYR A 28 22.59 -4.11 6.67
N ASN A 29 21.54 -4.85 7.06
CA ASN A 29 21.33 -6.21 6.61
C ASN A 29 20.91 -6.25 5.13
N LEU A 30 20.06 -5.33 4.68
CA LEU A 30 19.63 -5.23 3.28
C LEU A 30 20.84 -5.17 2.33
N LYS A 31 21.86 -4.37 2.68
CA LYS A 31 23.12 -4.25 1.89
C LYS A 31 23.94 -5.55 1.80
N LYS A 32 23.68 -6.53 2.67
CA LYS A 32 24.37 -7.84 2.66
C LYS A 32 23.63 -8.90 1.85
N PHE A 33 22.34 -8.68 1.53
CA PHE A 33 21.57 -9.67 0.78
C PHE A 33 21.93 -9.64 -0.71
N PRO A 34 21.84 -10.78 -1.42
CA PRO A 34 22.07 -10.83 -2.86
C PRO A 34 21.16 -9.88 -3.65
N GLN A 35 21.70 -9.20 -4.67
CA GLN A 35 20.96 -8.21 -5.45
C GLN A 35 19.69 -8.77 -6.11
N ARG A 36 19.71 -10.07 -6.48
CA ARG A 36 18.54 -10.77 -7.03
C ARG A 36 17.32 -10.77 -6.09
N ILE A 37 17.55 -10.63 -4.79
CA ILE A 37 16.51 -10.58 -3.75
C ILE A 37 16.14 -9.12 -3.53
N THR A 38 17.12 -8.26 -3.28
CA THR A 38 16.88 -6.87 -2.91
C THR A 38 16.23 -6.05 -4.02
N ASN A 39 16.53 -6.32 -5.30
CA ASN A 39 15.85 -5.69 -6.47
C ASN A 39 14.34 -5.98 -6.56
N ARG A 40 13.87 -6.98 -5.81
CA ARG A 40 12.47 -7.38 -5.81
C ARG A 40 11.74 -6.94 -4.54
N LEU A 41 12.45 -6.40 -3.55
CA LEU A 41 11.82 -5.97 -2.30
C LEU A 41 11.10 -4.64 -2.48
N ILE A 42 9.90 -4.57 -1.90
CA ILE A 42 9.13 -3.34 -1.70
C ILE A 42 8.68 -3.30 -0.24
N LEU A 43 8.67 -2.12 0.36
CA LEU A 43 8.50 -1.96 1.81
C LEU A 43 7.12 -1.41 2.14
N GLU A 44 6.46 -2.01 3.13
CA GLU A 44 5.10 -1.65 3.53
C GLU A 44 5.05 -1.11 4.96
N ASN A 45 4.28 -0.03 5.18
CA ASN A 45 3.96 0.44 6.53
C ASN A 45 3.08 -0.54 7.28
N ASP A 46 3.18 -0.54 8.61
CA ASP A 46 2.46 -1.47 9.46
C ASP A 46 1.59 -0.74 10.51
N ASP A 47 0.66 -1.48 11.11
CA ASP A 47 -0.37 -0.99 12.02
C ASP A 47 0.09 -0.74 13.48
N LYS A 48 1.40 -0.89 13.78
CA LYS A 48 1.94 -0.90 15.15
C LYS A 48 3.27 -0.18 15.35
N THR A 49 4.22 -0.40 14.46
CA THR A 49 5.65 -0.20 14.68
C THR A 49 6.20 0.87 13.78
N PHE A 50 6.14 0.69 12.46
CA PHE A 50 6.65 1.65 11.48
C PHE A 50 5.50 2.24 10.68
N ASN A 51 5.22 3.52 10.92
CA ASN A 51 4.18 4.25 10.18
C ASN A 51 4.65 4.59 8.75
N ALA A 52 3.76 5.18 7.95
CA ALA A 52 4.02 5.50 6.55
C ALA A 52 5.24 6.45 6.36
N GLU A 53 5.37 7.48 7.20
CA GLU A 53 6.47 8.44 7.09
C GLU A 53 7.83 7.81 7.41
N GLU A 54 7.88 6.96 8.43
CA GLU A 54 9.08 6.23 8.83
C GLU A 54 9.54 5.24 7.74
N VAL A 55 8.61 4.47 7.17
CA VAL A 55 8.91 3.57 6.04
C VAL A 55 9.33 4.35 4.80
N LEU A 56 8.69 5.47 4.50
CA LEU A 56 9.05 6.33 3.38
C LEU A 56 10.48 6.86 3.51
N LYS A 57 10.92 7.23 4.72
CA LYS A 57 12.31 7.64 4.99
C LYS A 57 13.30 6.51 4.66
N ILE A 58 13.00 5.28 5.06
CA ILE A 58 13.83 4.10 4.77
C ILE A 58 13.85 3.81 3.26
N CYS A 59 12.71 3.90 2.59
CA CYS A 59 12.58 3.73 1.14
C CYS A 59 13.48 4.72 0.38
N LYS A 60 13.44 6.01 0.74
CA LYS A 60 14.31 7.03 0.14
C LYS A 60 15.80 6.76 0.36
N GLN A 61 16.19 6.27 1.53
CA GLN A 61 17.60 5.94 1.83
C GLN A 61 18.09 4.69 1.10
N THR A 62 17.21 3.71 0.90
CA THR A 62 17.53 2.40 0.30
C THR A 62 17.25 2.33 -1.20
N LYS A 63 16.52 3.31 -1.74
CA LYS A 63 15.96 3.33 -3.10
C LYS A 63 15.04 2.15 -3.38
N LEU A 64 14.38 1.62 -2.35
CA LEU A 64 13.33 0.61 -2.52
C LEU A 64 11.96 1.30 -2.65
N PRO A 65 11.04 0.76 -3.48
CA PRO A 65 9.68 1.27 -3.57
C PRO A 65 8.89 1.03 -2.29
N MET A 66 7.99 1.97 -1.97
CA MET A 66 7.08 1.89 -0.84
C MET A 66 5.69 1.43 -1.28
N VAL A 67 5.17 0.38 -0.63
CA VAL A 67 3.74 0.06 -0.64
C VAL A 67 3.08 0.81 0.50
N LEU A 68 2.10 1.65 0.19
CA LEU A 68 1.25 2.23 1.22
C LEU A 68 0.08 1.27 1.48
N ASP A 69 -0.03 0.79 2.71
CA ASP A 69 -1.27 0.19 3.20
C ASP A 69 -2.11 1.25 3.91
N VAL A 70 -3.30 1.48 3.35
CA VAL A 70 -4.23 2.52 3.80
C VAL A 70 -4.82 2.21 5.17
N HIS A 71 -5.11 0.94 5.45
CA HIS A 71 -5.70 0.55 6.73
C HIS A 71 -4.66 0.57 7.85
N HIS A 72 -3.44 0.11 7.59
CA HIS A 72 -2.31 0.26 8.50
C HIS A 72 -2.03 1.73 8.79
N HIS A 73 -2.09 2.60 7.77
CA HIS A 73 -1.94 4.05 7.99
C HIS A 73 -3.04 4.62 8.87
N ASN A 74 -4.30 4.20 8.70
CA ASN A 74 -5.39 4.62 9.58
C ASN A 74 -5.18 4.13 11.04
N CYS A 75 -4.66 2.91 11.23
CA CYS A 75 -4.38 2.34 12.55
C CYS A 75 -3.14 2.91 13.24
N ASN A 76 -2.15 3.35 12.45
CA ASN A 76 -0.86 3.85 12.90
C ASN A 76 -0.47 5.07 12.05
N SER A 77 -1.21 6.15 12.25
CA SER A 77 -1.07 7.39 11.49
C SER A 77 0.24 8.10 11.84
N CYS A 78 0.73 8.89 10.88
CA CYS A 78 1.76 9.91 11.10
C CYS A 78 1.13 11.30 11.12
N GLU A 79 1.93 12.34 11.33
CA GLU A 79 1.45 13.72 11.33
C GLU A 79 1.00 14.18 9.94
N GLU A 80 1.64 13.66 8.89
CA GLU A 80 1.32 14.01 7.52
C GLU A 80 0.03 13.30 7.02
N ASP A 81 -0.88 14.06 6.42
CA ASP A 81 -2.09 13.52 5.79
C ASP A 81 -1.75 12.63 4.59
N ILE A 82 -2.57 11.59 4.39
CA ILE A 82 -2.41 10.63 3.30
C ILE A 82 -2.35 11.29 1.91
N LYS A 83 -3.09 12.39 1.67
CA LYS A 83 -3.03 13.12 0.40
C LYS A 83 -1.64 13.68 0.12
N SER A 84 -0.93 14.12 1.15
CA SER A 84 0.41 14.69 1.04
C SER A 84 1.49 13.61 0.96
N LEU A 85 1.23 12.43 1.55
CA LEU A 85 2.10 11.26 1.43
C LEU A 85 2.08 10.64 0.04
N LEU A 86 0.91 10.55 -0.61
CA LEU A 86 0.75 9.84 -1.88
C LEU A 86 1.76 10.26 -2.96
N PRO A 87 2.00 11.56 -3.23
CA PRO A 87 3.04 11.97 -4.18
C PRO A 87 4.44 11.46 -3.82
N LYS A 88 4.78 11.45 -2.53
CA LYS A 88 6.08 10.99 -2.05
C LYS A 88 6.21 9.47 -2.10
N VAL A 89 5.12 8.74 -1.86
CA VAL A 89 5.07 7.28 -2.02
C VAL A 89 5.25 6.93 -3.49
N PHE A 90 4.48 7.56 -4.38
CA PHE A 90 4.52 7.28 -5.81
C PHE A 90 5.87 7.62 -6.43
N SER A 91 6.59 8.64 -5.93
CA SER A 91 7.93 8.95 -6.42
C SER A 91 8.97 7.87 -6.10
N THR A 92 8.72 6.98 -5.13
CA THR A 92 9.60 5.82 -4.86
C THR A 92 9.52 4.74 -5.94
N TRP A 93 8.56 4.84 -6.87
CA TRP A 93 8.33 3.89 -7.96
C TRP A 93 8.78 4.42 -9.33
N GLU A 94 9.32 5.63 -9.44
CA GLU A 94 9.63 6.25 -10.74
C GLU A 94 10.65 5.48 -11.59
N GLU A 95 11.52 4.71 -10.94
CA GLU A 95 12.53 3.85 -11.58
C GLU A 95 12.03 2.41 -11.78
N GLU A 96 10.78 2.10 -11.40
CA GLU A 96 10.20 0.77 -11.54
C GLU A 96 9.45 0.61 -12.86
N LYS A 97 9.50 -0.60 -13.41
CA LYS A 97 8.73 -0.94 -14.63
C LYS A 97 7.23 -1.11 -14.36
N LEU A 98 6.89 -1.52 -13.14
CA LEU A 98 5.52 -1.77 -12.72
C LEU A 98 4.94 -0.51 -12.08
N PRO A 99 3.63 -0.28 -12.19
CA PRO A 99 2.98 0.86 -11.56
C PRO A 99 3.09 0.78 -10.02
N PRO A 100 2.91 1.90 -9.31
CA PRO A 100 2.83 1.92 -7.86
C PRO A 100 1.81 0.90 -7.34
N LYS A 101 2.14 0.24 -6.23
CA LYS A 101 1.25 -0.70 -5.56
C LYS A 101 0.76 -0.13 -4.24
N ILE A 102 -0.55 -0.24 -4.01
CA ILE A 102 -1.22 0.12 -2.76
C ILE A 102 -1.90 -1.12 -2.18
N HIS A 103 -1.94 -1.24 -0.86
CA HIS A 103 -2.78 -2.21 -0.17
C HIS A 103 -4.00 -1.50 0.43
N PHE A 104 -5.17 -2.11 0.26
CA PHE A 104 -6.42 -1.58 0.80
C PHE A 104 -7.22 -2.68 1.50
N SER A 105 -7.59 -2.42 2.75
CA SER A 105 -8.49 -3.25 3.54
C SER A 105 -9.49 -2.39 4.30
N SER A 106 -10.46 -3.03 4.95
CA SER A 106 -11.45 -2.37 5.80
C SER A 106 -11.46 -3.01 7.18
N PRO A 107 -11.65 -2.24 8.27
CA PRO A 107 -11.71 -2.78 9.61
C PRO A 107 -12.90 -3.71 9.80
N ARG A 108 -12.78 -4.73 10.65
CA ARG A 108 -13.84 -5.73 10.85
C ARG A 108 -14.99 -5.24 11.72
N GLU A 109 -14.70 -4.67 12.89
CA GLU A 109 -15.74 -4.41 13.91
C GLU A 109 -15.90 -2.92 14.25
N PHE A 110 -14.81 -2.15 14.32
CA PHE A 110 -14.80 -0.72 14.65
C PHE A 110 -13.72 0.03 13.87
N GLU A 111 -13.77 1.37 13.83
CA GLU A 111 -13.02 2.24 12.89
C GLU A 111 -11.50 1.97 12.77
N ASN A 112 -10.85 1.46 13.82
CA ASN A 112 -9.41 1.11 13.83
C ASN A 112 -9.16 -0.34 14.27
N ASP A 113 -10.10 -1.25 14.00
CA ASP A 113 -9.88 -2.68 14.19
C ASP A 113 -8.90 -3.18 13.13
N ARG A 114 -7.69 -3.55 13.59
CA ARG A 114 -6.59 -4.08 12.79
C ARG A 114 -6.93 -5.38 12.04
N LYS A 115 -8.01 -6.05 12.41
CA LYS A 115 -8.47 -7.24 11.69
C LYS A 115 -9.19 -6.84 10.42
N HIS A 116 -8.80 -7.45 9.31
CA HIS A 116 -9.50 -7.24 8.05
C HIS A 116 -10.93 -7.79 8.10
N ALA A 117 -11.84 -7.01 7.53
CA ALA A 117 -13.21 -7.39 7.24
C ALA A 117 -13.29 -8.52 6.20
N ASP A 118 -14.50 -9.06 6.04
CA ASP A 118 -14.79 -10.05 5.01
C ASP A 118 -14.79 -9.42 3.61
N PHE A 119 -15.22 -8.16 3.50
CA PHE A 119 -15.34 -7.38 2.27
C PHE A 119 -14.75 -5.97 2.44
N ILE A 120 -14.51 -5.29 1.33
CA ILE A 120 -14.07 -3.89 1.31
C ILE A 120 -15.29 -2.97 1.41
N ASP A 121 -15.19 -1.93 2.24
CA ASP A 121 -16.16 -0.83 2.23
C ASP A 121 -15.96 0.00 0.95
N ALA A 122 -16.91 -0.12 0.02
CA ALA A 122 -16.85 0.53 -1.28
C ALA A 122 -16.85 2.06 -1.21
N LYS A 123 -17.47 2.67 -0.18
CA LYS A 123 -17.47 4.13 -0.01
C LYS A 123 -16.09 4.60 0.44
N LYS A 124 -15.50 3.92 1.43
CA LYS A 124 -14.14 4.23 1.91
C LYS A 124 -13.09 3.99 0.84
N PHE A 125 -13.25 2.94 0.05
CA PHE A 125 -12.41 2.71 -1.13
C PHE A 125 -12.51 3.88 -2.10
N LEU A 126 -13.73 4.27 -2.48
CA LEU A 126 -13.95 5.36 -3.42
C LEU A 126 -13.44 6.71 -2.90
N GLU A 127 -13.63 7.01 -1.61
CA GLU A 127 -13.03 8.16 -0.93
C GLU A 127 -11.51 8.18 -1.14
N PHE A 128 -10.82 7.06 -0.90
CA PHE A 128 -9.37 6.96 -1.12
C PHE A 128 -9.00 7.15 -2.61
N ILE A 129 -9.73 6.55 -3.54
CA ILE A 129 -9.47 6.70 -4.97
C ILE A 129 -9.57 8.17 -5.42
N TYR A 130 -10.60 8.90 -4.98
CA TYR A 130 -10.69 10.34 -5.28
C TYR A 130 -9.55 11.13 -4.66
N LYS A 131 -9.13 10.83 -3.43
CA LYS A 131 -7.94 11.45 -2.82
C LYS A 131 -6.68 11.20 -3.65
N ALA A 132 -6.48 9.97 -4.14
CA ALA A 132 -5.33 9.63 -4.98
C ALA A 132 -5.39 10.35 -6.34
N LYS A 133 -6.56 10.42 -6.97
CA LYS A 133 -6.75 11.19 -8.19
C LYS A 133 -6.39 12.67 -8.00
N GLU A 134 -6.89 13.31 -6.95
CA GLU A 134 -6.58 14.71 -6.65
C GLU A 134 -5.10 14.96 -6.32
N SER A 135 -4.47 14.03 -5.61
CA SER A 135 -3.09 14.20 -5.14
C SER A 135 -2.02 13.89 -6.18
N VAL A 136 -2.17 12.80 -6.94
CA VAL A 136 -1.12 12.30 -7.85
C VAL A 136 -1.57 12.12 -9.28
N ASN A 137 -2.86 11.86 -9.53
CA ASN A 137 -3.44 11.63 -10.85
C ASN A 137 -2.58 10.70 -11.76
N LYS A 138 -2.19 9.54 -11.21
CA LYS A 138 -1.40 8.51 -11.89
C LYS A 138 -2.08 7.15 -11.75
N ASP A 139 -1.83 6.26 -12.69
CA ASP A 139 -2.29 4.86 -12.63
C ASP A 139 -1.52 4.10 -11.54
N PHE A 140 -2.22 3.20 -10.84
CA PHE A 140 -1.64 2.35 -9.79
C PHE A 140 -2.46 1.08 -9.59
N ASP A 141 -1.83 0.05 -9.03
CA ASP A 141 -2.46 -1.22 -8.70
C ASP A 141 -2.89 -1.24 -7.22
N VAL A 142 -4.09 -1.76 -6.95
CA VAL A 142 -4.59 -1.94 -5.58
C VAL A 142 -4.75 -3.43 -5.25
N MET A 143 -4.00 -3.88 -4.25
CA MET A 143 -4.19 -5.18 -3.63
C MET A 143 -5.30 -5.08 -2.58
N LEU A 144 -6.38 -5.85 -2.77
CA LEU A 144 -7.47 -5.93 -1.81
C LEU A 144 -7.17 -6.99 -0.76
N GLU A 145 -6.98 -6.57 0.49
CA GLU A 145 -6.69 -7.48 1.59
C GLU A 145 -7.95 -7.75 2.43
N ALA A 146 -8.73 -8.74 2.00
CA ALA A 146 -9.97 -9.13 2.67
C ALA A 146 -10.11 -10.65 2.75
N LYS A 147 -10.88 -11.14 3.73
CA LYS A 147 -10.97 -12.59 4.02
C LYS A 147 -11.63 -13.40 2.90
N LYS A 148 -12.55 -12.79 2.13
CA LYS A 148 -13.27 -13.46 1.03
C LYS A 148 -12.57 -13.37 -0.33
N LYS A 149 -11.34 -12.82 -0.39
CA LYS A 149 -10.43 -12.88 -1.54
C LYS A 149 -11.09 -12.41 -2.85
N ASP A 150 -11.17 -13.26 -3.86
CA ASP A 150 -11.71 -12.99 -5.20
C ASP A 150 -13.21 -12.62 -5.17
N ILE A 151 -13.97 -13.15 -4.21
CA ILE A 151 -15.37 -12.73 -4.01
C ILE A 151 -15.42 -11.26 -3.61
N THR A 152 -14.43 -10.77 -2.86
CA THR A 152 -14.36 -9.37 -2.45
C THR A 152 -14.23 -8.42 -3.64
N LEU A 153 -13.39 -8.75 -4.63
CA LEU A 153 -13.27 -7.95 -5.85
C LEU A 153 -14.62 -7.85 -6.59
N ASN A 154 -15.29 -8.99 -6.78
CA ASN A 154 -16.59 -9.03 -7.48
C ASN A 154 -17.67 -8.22 -6.76
N THR A 155 -17.69 -8.27 -5.41
CA THR A 155 -18.60 -7.46 -4.60
C THR A 155 -18.27 -5.99 -4.73
N LEU A 156 -17.01 -5.60 -4.57
CA LEU A 156 -16.57 -4.20 -4.67
C LEU A 156 -16.93 -3.60 -6.03
N VAL A 157 -16.69 -4.30 -7.13
CA VAL A 157 -17.03 -3.84 -8.48
C VAL A 157 -18.53 -3.62 -8.65
N LYS A 158 -19.39 -4.51 -8.09
CA LYS A 158 -20.84 -4.31 -8.10
C LYS A 158 -21.24 -3.08 -7.31
N ASP A 159 -20.70 -2.93 -6.11
CA ASP A 159 -21.02 -1.81 -5.22
C ASP A 159 -20.59 -0.47 -5.85
N LEU A 160 -19.40 -0.40 -6.45
CA LEU A 160 -18.92 0.80 -7.14
C LEU A 160 -19.84 1.20 -8.30
N LYS A 161 -20.31 0.24 -9.10
CA LYS A 161 -21.29 0.48 -10.19
C LYS A 161 -22.63 1.02 -9.68
N HIS A 162 -23.00 0.71 -8.45
CA HIS A 162 -24.22 1.23 -7.82
C HIS A 162 -24.02 2.60 -7.17
N ILE A 163 -22.82 2.89 -6.65
CA ILE A 163 -22.52 4.11 -5.89
C ILE A 163 -22.28 5.32 -6.81
N THR A 164 -21.55 5.15 -7.91
CA THR A 164 -21.17 6.27 -8.79
C THR A 164 -21.26 5.91 -10.27
N LYS A 165 -21.50 6.92 -11.10
CA LYS A 165 -21.44 6.83 -12.58
C LYS A 165 -20.16 7.45 -13.15
N ASP A 166 -19.30 8.02 -12.31
CA ASP A 166 -18.07 8.70 -12.73
C ASP A 166 -16.96 7.71 -13.13
N ILE A 167 -17.13 6.44 -12.76
CA ILE A 167 -16.18 5.37 -13.07
C ILE A 167 -16.53 4.72 -14.41
N LYS A 168 -15.54 4.63 -15.29
CA LYS A 168 -15.61 3.85 -16.53
C LYS A 168 -14.84 2.54 -16.36
N PHE A 169 -15.56 1.43 -16.26
CA PHE A 169 -14.95 0.10 -16.20
C PHE A 169 -14.37 -0.30 -17.57
N ILE A 170 -13.10 -0.67 -17.60
CA ILE A 170 -12.43 -1.24 -18.78
C ILE A 170 -12.70 -2.75 -18.82
N ASP A 171 -12.59 -3.41 -17.67
CA ASP A 171 -12.89 -4.83 -17.50
C ASP A 171 -13.44 -5.13 -16.08
N ASN A 172 -13.34 -6.38 -15.61
CA ASN A 172 -13.85 -6.82 -14.32
C ASN A 172 -12.97 -6.44 -13.12
N SER A 173 -11.78 -5.88 -13.34
CA SER A 173 -10.81 -5.50 -12.30
C SER A 173 -10.21 -4.11 -12.51
N THR A 174 -10.36 -3.52 -13.69
CA THR A 174 -9.74 -2.26 -14.09
C THR A 174 -10.79 -1.22 -14.46
N PHE A 175 -10.59 0.00 -13.97
CA PHE A 175 -11.47 1.13 -14.27
C PHE A 175 -10.69 2.45 -14.34
N GLU A 176 -11.25 3.41 -15.05
CA GLU A 176 -10.78 4.79 -15.15
C GLU A 176 -11.72 5.70 -14.34
N ILE A 177 -11.16 6.72 -13.68
CA ILE A 177 -11.93 7.69 -12.90
C ILE A 177 -11.41 9.09 -13.04
#